data_AF-A0A9P9PV77-F1
#
_entry.id   AF-A0A9P9PV77-F1
#
_cell.length_a   1.000
_cell.length_b   1.000
_cell.length_c   1.000
_cell.angle_alpha   90.00
_cell.angle_beta   90.00
_cell.angle_gamma   90.00
#
_symmetry.space_group_name_H-M   'P 1'
#
loop_
_entity.id
_entity.type
_entity.pdbx_description
1 polymer ?
#
loop_
_entity_poly.entity_id
_entity_poly.type
_entity_poly.pdbx_seq_one_letter_code
_entity_poly.pdbx_strand_id
1 'polypeptide(L)'
;MAPRKKTEEKAMANEAADMVLHYLRKQNRPYSAIDVSANLHNKVTKAAAAKVLKDLHEQKQIEGRPAGKQIVYHAIQDPASSCTPEQLAALDTQVTDLRNQTTQLTATAKMLRSTLSSLNSELSTADLMASVQALETEKAEILERLATLKAGKVKKVTREQREEVEREYKVWVRTAKRREVVAKNVWGIIAESVQDKEERAELREALGLDD
;
A
#
# COMPACT_ATOMS: atom_id res chain seq x y z
N MET A 1 -5.09 -0.40 32.04
CA MET A 1 -5.68 0.92 32.38
C MET A 1 -6.35 1.48 31.14
N ALA A 2 -7.66 1.75 31.17
CA ALA A 2 -8.35 2.43 30.08
C ALA A 2 -7.81 3.87 29.95
N PRO A 3 -7.59 4.40 28.73
CA PRO A 3 -7.02 5.73 28.55
C PRO A 3 -8.01 6.79 29.06
N ARG A 4 -7.51 7.71 29.89
CA ARG A 4 -8.28 8.85 30.41
C ARG A 4 -8.72 9.73 29.25
N LYS A 5 -10.03 9.95 29.12
CA LYS A 5 -10.65 10.86 28.15
C LYS A 5 -10.04 12.25 28.34
N LYS A 6 -9.39 12.79 27.31
CA LYS A 6 -8.85 14.16 27.32
C LYS A 6 -9.96 15.11 27.74
N THR A 7 -9.74 15.86 28.82
CA THR A 7 -10.71 16.85 29.29
C THR A 7 -10.53 18.07 28.42
N GLU A 8 -11.43 18.28 27.47
CA GLU A 8 -11.47 19.51 26.68
C GLU A 8 -11.72 20.70 27.62
N GLU A 9 -11.03 21.81 27.40
CA GLU A 9 -11.18 23.03 28.20
C GLU A 9 -12.66 23.48 28.18
N LYS A 10 -13.20 23.71 29.37
CA LYS A 10 -14.59 24.17 29.54
C LYS A 10 -14.64 25.66 29.20
N ALA A 11 -15.61 26.04 28.37
CA ALA A 11 -15.79 27.43 27.98
C ALA A 11 -16.07 28.31 29.20
N MET A 12 -15.51 29.53 29.23
CA MET A 12 -15.86 30.53 30.23
C MET A 12 -17.31 31.02 30.02
N ALA A 13 -17.93 31.63 31.04
CA ALA A 13 -19.37 31.92 31.02
C ALA A 13 -19.84 32.76 29.81
N ASN A 14 -19.09 33.80 29.42
CA ASN A 14 -19.43 34.62 28.26
C ASN A 14 -19.20 33.87 26.93
N GLU A 15 -18.09 33.15 26.85
CA GLU A 15 -17.76 32.33 25.68
C GLU A 15 -18.79 31.22 25.45
N ALA A 16 -19.30 30.62 26.54
CA ALA A 16 -20.36 29.62 26.48
C ALA A 16 -21.67 30.21 25.91
N ALA A 17 -22.02 31.45 26.24
CA ALA A 17 -23.21 32.12 25.70
C ALA A 17 -23.08 32.37 24.20
N ASP A 18 -21.95 32.91 23.75
CA ASP A 18 -21.68 33.17 22.34
C ASP A 18 -21.66 31.88 21.52
N MET A 19 -21.05 30.81 22.04
CA MET A 19 -21.02 29.50 21.39
C MET A 19 -22.42 28.92 21.22
N VAL A 20 -23.26 28.98 22.25
CA VAL A 20 -24.63 28.47 22.20
C VAL A 20 -25.49 29.29 21.23
N LEU A 21 -25.42 30.62 21.29
CA LEU A 21 -26.17 31.50 20.40
C LEU A 21 -25.75 31.30 18.93
N HIS A 22 -24.44 31.26 18.67
CA HIS A 22 -23.91 31.02 17.33
C HIS A 22 -24.36 29.66 16.80
N TYR A 23 -24.31 28.62 17.64
CA TYR A 23 -24.75 27.28 17.26
C TYR A 23 -26.24 27.23 16.90
N LEU A 24 -27.10 27.83 17.72
CA LEU A 24 -28.55 27.88 17.46
C LEU A 24 -28.87 28.63 16.16
N ARG A 25 -28.19 29.75 15.88
CA ARG A 25 -28.37 30.50 14.63
C ARG A 25 -27.88 29.73 13.41
N LYS A 26 -26.71 29.09 13.51
CA LYS A 26 -26.11 28.33 12.41
C LYS A 26 -26.95 27.12 12.02
N GLN A 27 -27.47 26.39 13.01
CA GLN A 27 -28.28 25.20 12.74
C GLN A 27 -29.74 25.54 12.44
N ASN A 28 -30.24 26.67 12.96
CA ASN A 28 -31.63 27.12 12.86
C ASN A 28 -32.66 26.01 13.14
N ARG A 29 -32.34 25.16 14.11
CA ARG A 29 -33.17 24.01 14.56
C ARG A 29 -33.47 24.16 16.06
N PRO A 30 -34.64 23.70 16.51
CA PRO A 30 -35.01 23.72 17.92
C PRO A 30 -34.26 22.63 18.70
N TYR A 31 -33.60 22.99 19.82
CA TYR A 31 -32.81 22.07 20.64
C TYR A 31 -33.09 22.20 22.15
N SER A 32 -32.98 21.10 22.88
CA SER A 32 -32.99 21.12 24.36
C SER A 32 -31.59 21.45 24.92
N ALA A 33 -31.51 21.78 26.22
CA ALA A 33 -30.23 21.97 26.90
C ALA A 33 -29.33 20.73 26.86
N ILE A 34 -29.92 19.53 26.82
CA ILE A 34 -29.18 18.27 26.69
C ILE A 34 -28.56 18.20 25.30
N ASP A 35 -29.35 18.44 24.26
CA ASP A 35 -28.90 18.38 22.86
C ASP A 35 -27.82 19.41 22.58
N VAL A 36 -27.97 20.65 23.07
CA VAL A 36 -26.96 21.69 22.92
C VAL A 36 -25.64 21.27 23.56
N SER A 37 -25.67 20.75 24.79
CA SER A 37 -24.45 20.29 25.47
C SER A 37 -23.78 19.12 24.75
N ALA A 38 -24.56 18.18 24.20
CA ALA A 38 -24.06 17.03 23.47
C ALA A 38 -23.45 17.45 22.11
N ASN A 39 -24.14 18.32 21.37
CA ASN A 39 -23.70 18.81 20.06
C ASN A 39 -22.47 19.72 20.14
N LEU A 40 -22.29 20.43 21.27
CA LEU A 40 -21.09 21.18 21.58
C LEU A 40 -20.00 20.33 22.25
N HIS A 41 -20.12 19.00 22.18
CA HIS A 41 -19.14 18.02 22.71
C HIS A 41 -18.80 18.23 24.20
N ASN A 42 -19.76 18.68 25.01
CA ASN A 42 -19.59 19.04 26.42
C ASN A 42 -18.63 20.21 26.71
N LYS A 43 -18.24 21.01 25.72
CA LYS A 43 -17.55 22.29 25.95
C LYS A 43 -18.38 23.23 26.82
N VAL A 44 -19.70 23.18 26.63
CA VAL A 44 -20.70 23.72 27.55
C VAL A 44 -21.42 22.54 28.20
N THR A 45 -21.23 22.37 29.51
CA THR A 45 -21.89 21.28 30.26
C THR A 45 -23.41 21.42 30.26
N LYS A 46 -24.17 20.33 30.45
CA LYS A 46 -25.64 20.36 30.52
C LYS A 46 -26.19 21.43 31.47
N ALA A 47 -25.60 21.56 32.66
CA ALA A 47 -26.03 22.55 33.65
C ALA A 47 -25.73 23.99 33.18
N ALA A 48 -24.55 24.22 32.61
CA ALA A 48 -24.18 25.51 32.05
C ALA A 48 -25.05 25.87 30.83
N ALA A 49 -25.34 24.92 29.94
CA ALA A 49 -26.19 25.10 28.78
C ALA A 49 -27.63 25.44 29.20
N ALA A 50 -28.18 24.77 30.22
CA ALA A 50 -29.50 25.08 30.74
C ALA A 50 -29.58 26.52 31.30
N LYS A 51 -28.54 26.96 32.01
CA LYS A 51 -28.45 28.34 32.51
C LYS A 51 -28.32 29.35 31.37
N VAL A 52 -27.36 29.14 30.47
CA VAL A 52 -27.10 30.02 29.32
C VAL A 52 -28.33 30.15 28.42
N LEU A 53 -29.02 29.05 28.11
CA LEU A 53 -30.24 29.10 27.29
C LEU A 53 -31.37 29.86 27.97
N LYS A 54 -31.50 29.73 29.29
CA LYS A 54 -32.46 30.51 30.06
C LYS A 54 -32.12 32.00 30.04
N ASP A 55 -30.86 32.34 30.30
CA ASP A 55 -30.36 33.73 30.29
C ASP A 55 -30.54 34.37 28.90
N LEU A 56 -30.21 33.66 27.82
CA LEU A 56 -30.39 34.11 26.43
C LEU A 56 -31.88 34.30 26.05
N HIS A 57 -32.76 33.46 26.62
CA HIS A 57 -34.21 33.60 26.44
C HIS A 57 -34.75 34.82 27.20
N GLU A 58 -34.30 35.04 28.44
CA GLU A 58 -34.65 36.22 29.24
C GLU A 58 -34.18 37.52 28.57
N GLN A 59 -33.01 37.48 27.90
CA GLN A 59 -32.48 38.58 27.08
C GLN A 59 -33.18 38.74 25.72
N LYS A 60 -34.20 37.93 25.40
CA LYS A 60 -34.93 37.91 24.12
C LYS A 60 -34.03 37.74 22.89
N GLN A 61 -32.92 37.02 23.03
CA GLN A 61 -32.04 36.68 21.90
C GLN A 61 -32.44 35.35 21.24
N ILE A 62 -33.11 34.49 21.99
CA ILE A 62 -33.67 33.20 21.55
C ILE A 62 -35.06 33.01 22.14
N GLU A 63 -35.86 32.15 21.50
CA GLU A 63 -37.20 31.79 21.97
C GLU A 63 -37.17 30.39 22.57
N GLY A 64 -37.73 30.24 23.78
CA GLY A 64 -37.89 28.97 24.47
C GLY A 64 -39.37 28.55 24.51
N ARG A 65 -39.68 27.33 24.08
CA ARG A 65 -41.03 26.77 24.09
C ARG A 65 -41.06 25.50 24.95
N PRO A 66 -42.07 25.32 25.83
CA PRO A 66 -42.22 24.07 26.56
C PRO A 66 -42.62 22.95 25.59
N ALA A 67 -41.90 21.83 25.66
CA ALA A 67 -42.17 20.61 24.91
C ALA A 67 -42.22 19.43 25.89
N GLY A 68 -43.42 19.16 26.43
CA GLY A 68 -43.61 18.13 27.44
C GLY A 68 -42.85 18.44 28.73
N LYS A 69 -41.89 17.59 29.12
CA LYS A 69 -41.10 17.73 30.35
C LYS A 69 -39.85 18.62 30.20
N GLN A 70 -39.55 19.08 28.99
CA GLN A 70 -38.35 19.86 28.68
C GLN A 70 -38.72 21.18 27.98
N ILE A 71 -37.81 22.15 28.01
CA ILE A 71 -37.92 23.38 27.23
C ILE A 71 -36.98 23.25 26.03
N VAL A 72 -37.48 23.60 24.86
CA VAL A 72 -36.73 23.58 23.62
C VAL A 72 -36.53 25.02 23.15
N TYR A 73 -35.30 25.35 22.80
CA TYR A 73 -34.89 26.70 22.43
C TYR A 73 -34.55 26.77 20.94
N HIS A 74 -34.91 27.86 20.29
CA HIS A 74 -34.57 28.12 18.90
C HIS A 74 -34.18 29.59 18.68
N ALA A 75 -33.45 29.86 17.60
CA ALA A 75 -33.18 31.21 17.17
C ALA A 75 -34.49 31.92 16.77
N ILE A 76 -34.59 33.22 17.06
CA ILE A 76 -35.74 34.04 16.67
C ILE A 76 -35.77 34.16 15.15
N GLN A 77 -36.93 33.91 14.55
CA GLN A 77 -37.16 34.05 13.11
C GLN A 77 -38.01 35.30 12.88
N ASP A 78 -37.46 36.28 12.18
CA ASP A 78 -38.16 37.53 11.88
C ASP A 78 -39.03 37.37 10.63
N PRO A 79 -40.37 37.50 10.71
CA PRO A 79 -41.24 37.41 9.54
C PRO A 79 -40.99 38.55 8.52
N ALA A 80 -40.46 39.70 8.95
CA ALA A 80 -40.09 40.80 8.04
C ALA A 80 -38.86 40.48 7.19
N SER A 81 -38.07 39.47 7.58
CA SER A 81 -36.93 38.97 6.81
C SER A 81 -37.31 37.91 5.77
N SER A 82 -38.61 37.59 5.62
CA SER A 82 -39.08 36.65 4.61
C SER A 82 -38.90 37.20 3.20
N CYS A 83 -38.45 36.33 2.29
CA CYS A 83 -38.31 36.67 0.87
C CYS A 83 -39.68 36.78 0.19
N THR A 84 -39.80 37.68 -0.78
CA THR A 84 -41.00 37.73 -1.63
C THR A 84 -41.05 36.51 -2.56
N PRO A 85 -42.23 36.14 -3.11
CA PRO A 85 -42.35 35.04 -4.07
C PRO A 85 -41.41 35.18 -5.28
N GLU A 86 -41.20 36.40 -5.77
CA GLU A 86 -40.31 36.70 -6.90
C GLU A 86 -38.85 36.48 -6.53
N GLN A 87 -38.45 36.88 -5.31
CA GLN A 87 -37.09 36.64 -4.80
C GLN A 87 -36.82 35.15 -4.61
N LEU A 88 -37.82 34.39 -4.12
CA LEU A 88 -37.73 32.94 -4.00
C LEU A 88 -37.56 32.27 -5.37
N ALA A 89 -38.36 32.66 -6.37
CA ALA A 89 -38.24 32.13 -7.73
C ALA A 89 -36.87 32.45 -8.37
N ALA A 90 -36.33 33.64 -8.12
CA ALA A 90 -34.99 34.02 -8.57
C ALA A 90 -33.90 33.18 -7.90
N LEU A 91 -34.01 32.95 -6.58
CA LEU A 91 -33.09 32.08 -5.84
C LEU A 91 -33.17 30.63 -6.32
N ASP A 92 -34.37 30.10 -6.56
CA ASP A 92 -34.54 28.73 -7.09
C ASP A 92 -33.85 28.59 -8.45
N THR A 93 -34.02 29.57 -9.33
CA THR A 93 -33.33 29.60 -10.63
C THR A 93 -31.81 29.59 -10.46
N GLN A 94 -31.27 30.45 -9.60
CA GLN A 94 -29.84 30.47 -9.28
C GLN A 94 -29.35 29.15 -8.70
N VAL A 95 -30.12 28.53 -7.80
CA VAL A 95 -29.79 27.22 -7.22
C VAL A 95 -29.74 26.15 -8.30
N THR A 96 -30.70 26.14 -9.24
CA THR A 96 -30.68 25.20 -10.36
C THR A 96 -29.48 25.42 -11.28
N ASP A 97 -29.16 26.67 -11.61
CA ASP A 97 -28.03 27.01 -12.46
C ASP A 97 -26.70 26.60 -11.83
N LEU A 98 -26.50 26.93 -10.55
CA LEU A 98 -25.29 26.56 -9.81
C LEU A 98 -25.14 25.04 -9.67
N ARG A 99 -26.24 24.29 -9.47
CA ARG A 99 -26.22 22.82 -9.45
C ARG A 99 -25.81 22.24 -10.80
N ASN A 100 -26.34 22.78 -11.89
CA ASN A 100 -25.99 22.36 -13.25
C ASN A 100 -24.51 22.64 -13.54
N GLN A 101 -24.03 23.85 -13.24
CA GLN A 101 -22.61 24.22 -13.39
C GLN A 101 -21.70 23.33 -12.55
N THR A 102 -22.04 23.08 -11.29
CA THR A 102 -21.26 22.21 -10.39
C THR A 102 -21.16 20.79 -10.96
N THR A 103 -22.26 20.26 -11.50
CA THR A 103 -22.29 18.93 -12.11
C THR A 103 -21.39 18.86 -13.34
N GLN A 104 -21.47 19.86 -14.22
CA GLN A 104 -20.63 19.94 -15.42
C GLN A 104 -19.14 20.09 -15.07
N LEU A 105 -18.79 20.99 -14.15
CA LEU A 105 -17.42 21.20 -13.69
C LEU A 105 -16.83 19.96 -13.01
N THR A 106 -17.65 19.23 -12.24
CA THR A 106 -17.21 17.98 -11.60
C THR A 106 -16.94 16.89 -12.65
N ALA A 107 -17.79 16.78 -13.66
CA ALA A 107 -17.62 15.82 -14.76
C ALA A 107 -16.36 16.13 -15.58
N THR A 108 -16.15 17.39 -15.96
CA THR A 108 -14.94 17.82 -16.70
C THR A 108 -13.68 17.61 -15.88
N ALA A 109 -13.68 17.94 -14.59
CA ALA A 109 -12.54 17.69 -13.71
C ALA A 109 -12.23 16.19 -13.57
N LYS A 110 -13.25 15.31 -13.59
CA LYS A 110 -13.05 13.86 -13.59
C LYS A 110 -12.40 13.39 -14.90
N MET A 111 -12.87 13.87 -16.04
CA MET A 111 -12.29 13.55 -17.34
C MET A 111 -10.83 14.00 -17.43
N LEU A 112 -10.53 15.26 -17.09
CA LEU A 112 -9.17 15.80 -17.11
C LEU A 112 -8.21 15.03 -16.20
N ARG A 113 -8.65 14.63 -15.00
CA ARG A 113 -7.84 13.77 -14.11
C ARG A 113 -7.55 12.41 -14.73
N SER A 114 -8.53 11.81 -15.41
CA SER A 114 -8.33 10.54 -16.12
C SER A 114 -7.30 10.70 -17.24
N THR A 115 -7.44 11.74 -18.07
CA THR A 115 -6.52 12.00 -19.18
C THR A 115 -5.10 12.26 -18.68
N LEU A 116 -4.96 13.06 -17.62
CA LEU A 116 -3.66 13.34 -16.99
C LEU A 116 -3.04 12.05 -16.42
N SER A 117 -3.83 11.21 -15.76
CA SER A 117 -3.35 9.93 -15.24
C SER A 117 -2.85 9.00 -16.34
N SER A 118 -3.55 8.95 -17.48
CA SER A 118 -3.13 8.18 -18.64
C SER A 118 -1.83 8.71 -19.25
N LEU A 119 -1.75 10.03 -19.47
CA LEU A 119 -0.54 10.68 -20.01
C LEU A 119 0.68 10.49 -19.10
N ASN A 120 0.50 10.56 -17.78
CA ASN A 120 1.58 10.35 -16.82
C ASN A 120 1.95 8.89 -16.57
N SER A 121 1.11 7.94 -17.01
CA SER A 121 1.45 6.51 -16.95
C SER A 121 2.37 6.08 -18.10
N GLU A 122 2.52 6.93 -19.11
CA GLU A 122 3.43 6.74 -20.22
C GLU A 122 4.74 7.48 -19.96
N LEU A 123 5.84 6.86 -20.38
CA LEU A 123 7.15 7.47 -20.27
C LEU A 123 7.22 8.69 -21.21
N SER A 124 7.82 9.79 -20.77
CA SER A 124 7.91 10.97 -21.64
C SER A 124 8.71 10.66 -22.90
N THR A 125 8.48 11.38 -23.99
CA THR A 125 9.23 11.18 -25.24
C THR A 125 10.73 11.34 -25.05
N ALA A 126 11.16 12.28 -24.19
CA ALA A 126 12.56 12.47 -23.84
C ALA A 126 13.15 11.26 -23.08
N ASP A 127 12.40 10.73 -22.11
CA ASP A 127 12.81 9.55 -21.35
C ASP A 127 12.84 8.28 -22.23
N LEU A 128 11.91 8.16 -23.18
CA LEU A 128 11.91 7.09 -24.18
C LEU A 128 13.16 7.15 -25.05
N MET A 129 13.53 8.36 -25.53
CA MET A 129 14.76 8.54 -26.32
C MET A 129 16.00 8.16 -25.51
N ALA A 130 16.09 8.57 -24.25
CA ALA A 130 17.20 8.21 -23.36
C ALA A 130 17.26 6.68 -23.12
N SER A 131 16.12 6.04 -22.90
CA SER A 131 16.01 4.59 -22.71
C SER A 131 16.45 3.82 -23.96
N VAL A 132 16.02 4.27 -25.15
CA VAL A 132 16.45 3.67 -26.43
C VAL A 132 17.96 3.77 -26.59
N GLN A 133 18.56 4.94 -26.35
CA GLN A 133 20.00 5.12 -26.44
C GLN A 133 20.75 4.20 -25.46
N ALA A 134 20.30 4.10 -24.21
CA ALA A 134 20.89 3.21 -23.22
C ALA A 134 20.84 1.74 -23.66
N LEU A 135 19.68 1.27 -24.14
CA LEU A 135 19.50 -0.08 -24.65
C LEU A 135 20.36 -0.37 -25.89
N GLU A 136 20.53 0.61 -26.77
CA GLU A 136 21.43 0.48 -27.92
C GLU A 136 22.90 0.36 -27.51
N THR A 137 23.33 1.13 -26.51
CA THR A 137 24.69 1.02 -25.95
C THR A 137 24.92 -0.34 -25.29
N GLU A 138 23.98 -0.81 -24.45
CA GLU A 138 24.06 -2.12 -23.80
C GLU A 138 24.10 -3.25 -24.84
N LYS A 139 23.26 -3.15 -25.88
CA LYS A 139 23.28 -4.10 -27.00
C LYS A 139 24.64 -4.13 -27.68
N ALA A 140 25.26 -2.99 -27.95
CA ALA A 140 26.57 -2.92 -28.57
C ALA A 140 27.65 -3.60 -27.69
N GLU A 141 27.66 -3.31 -26.39
CA GLU A 141 28.58 -3.93 -25.43
C GLU A 141 28.40 -5.45 -25.33
N ILE A 142 27.15 -5.93 -25.27
CA ILE A 142 26.83 -7.36 -25.25
C ILE A 142 27.31 -8.02 -26.55
N LEU A 143 27.11 -7.39 -27.70
CA LEU A 143 27.56 -7.93 -28.99
C LEU A 143 29.09 -7.98 -29.09
N GLU A 144 29.80 -6.97 -28.60
CA GLU A 144 31.27 -6.97 -28.55
C GLU A 144 31.80 -8.06 -27.62
N ARG A 145 31.24 -8.19 -26.41
CA ARG A 145 31.57 -9.27 -25.48
C ARG A 145 31.27 -10.64 -26.08
N LEU A 146 30.16 -10.76 -26.81
CA LEU A 146 29.81 -12.00 -27.49
C LEU A 146 30.77 -12.29 -28.65
N ALA A 147 31.21 -11.29 -29.40
CA ALA A 147 32.20 -11.44 -30.47
C ALA A 147 33.56 -11.93 -29.92
N THR A 148 34.05 -11.33 -28.83
CA THR A 148 35.30 -11.76 -28.16
C THR A 148 35.20 -13.20 -27.64
N LEU A 149 34.09 -13.56 -26.98
CA LEU A 149 33.84 -14.94 -26.55
C LEU A 149 33.73 -15.92 -27.71
N LYS A 150 33.23 -15.48 -28.88
CA LYS A 150 33.19 -16.30 -30.10
C LYS A 150 34.56 -16.45 -30.77
N ALA A 151 35.41 -15.44 -30.69
CA ALA A 151 36.75 -15.42 -31.29
C ALA A 151 37.81 -16.16 -30.46
N GLY A 152 37.61 -16.29 -29.15
CA GLY A 152 38.49 -17.06 -28.28
C GLY A 152 38.56 -18.54 -28.69
N LYS A 153 39.73 -19.18 -28.48
CA LYS A 153 39.98 -20.61 -28.75
C LYS A 153 39.18 -21.58 -27.84
N VAL A 154 38.33 -21.07 -26.96
CA VAL A 154 37.53 -21.87 -26.03
C VAL A 154 36.40 -22.54 -26.78
N LYS A 155 36.42 -23.89 -26.84
CA LYS A 155 35.36 -24.69 -27.46
C LYS A 155 34.05 -24.46 -26.72
N LYS A 156 33.02 -23.97 -27.42
CA LYS A 156 31.69 -23.76 -26.84
C LYS A 156 31.08 -25.13 -26.57
N VAL A 157 30.86 -25.43 -25.30
CA VAL A 157 30.18 -26.65 -24.87
C VAL A 157 28.75 -26.27 -24.53
N THR A 158 27.79 -26.86 -25.22
CA THR A 158 26.37 -26.67 -24.88
C THR A 158 26.07 -27.38 -23.56
N ARG A 159 25.00 -26.95 -22.90
CA ARG A 159 24.52 -27.62 -21.67
C ARG A 159 24.30 -29.12 -21.91
N GLU A 160 23.70 -29.48 -23.04
CA GLU A 160 23.46 -30.87 -23.44
C GLU A 160 24.75 -31.67 -23.60
N GLN A 161 25.76 -31.11 -24.29
CA GLN A 161 27.07 -31.76 -24.45
C GLN A 161 27.77 -31.98 -23.11
N ARG A 162 27.67 -31.01 -22.18
CA ARG A 162 28.21 -31.15 -20.83
C ARG A 162 27.49 -32.26 -20.06
N GLU A 163 26.17 -32.30 -20.12
CA GLU A 163 25.36 -33.30 -19.44
C GLU A 163 25.62 -34.72 -20.00
N GLU A 164 25.86 -34.85 -21.31
CA GLU A 164 26.26 -36.11 -21.94
C GLU A 164 27.60 -36.62 -21.40
N VAL A 165 28.64 -35.77 -21.45
CA VAL A 165 29.97 -36.10 -20.95
C VAL A 165 29.93 -36.43 -19.45
N GLU A 166 29.15 -35.70 -18.67
CA GLU A 166 28.99 -35.99 -17.24
C GLU A 166 28.31 -37.34 -16.99
N ARG A 167 27.35 -37.73 -17.84
CA ARG A 167 26.68 -39.02 -17.76
C ARG A 167 27.64 -40.16 -18.11
N GLU A 168 28.38 -40.03 -19.20
CA GLU A 168 29.41 -41.00 -19.59
C GLU A 168 30.48 -41.13 -18.51
N TYR A 169 30.99 -40.01 -17.99
CA TYR A 169 31.96 -40.00 -16.90
C TYR A 169 31.44 -40.75 -15.67
N LYS A 170 30.19 -40.53 -15.26
CA LYS A 170 29.57 -41.27 -14.15
C LYS A 170 29.49 -42.77 -14.41
N VAL A 171 29.21 -43.21 -15.64
CA VAL A 171 29.17 -44.63 -16.02
C VAL A 171 30.57 -45.24 -15.93
N TRP A 172 31.58 -44.57 -16.50
CA TRP A 172 32.95 -45.06 -16.51
C TRP A 172 33.56 -45.12 -15.11
N VAL A 173 33.34 -44.12 -14.27
CA VAL A 173 33.79 -44.12 -12.86
C VAL A 173 33.15 -45.26 -12.07
N ARG A 174 31.85 -45.50 -12.22
CA ARG A 174 31.19 -46.64 -11.55
C ARG A 174 31.76 -47.98 -12.03
N THR A 175 32.05 -48.08 -13.32
CA THR A 175 32.58 -49.30 -13.94
C THR A 175 34.01 -49.57 -13.46
N ALA A 176 34.86 -48.55 -13.44
CA ALA A 176 36.22 -48.62 -12.91
C ALA A 176 36.22 -49.08 -11.44
N LYS A 177 35.40 -48.45 -10.58
CA LYS A 177 35.27 -48.86 -9.16
C LYS A 177 34.82 -50.31 -9.00
N ARG A 178 33.83 -50.76 -9.79
CA ARG A 178 33.38 -52.16 -9.74
C ARG A 178 34.50 -53.12 -10.16
N ARG A 179 35.23 -52.80 -11.22
CA ARG A 179 36.36 -53.61 -11.71
C ARG A 179 37.51 -53.63 -10.72
N GLU A 180 37.81 -52.51 -10.07
CA GLU A 180 38.81 -52.41 -9.01
C GLU A 180 38.47 -53.34 -7.83
N VAL A 181 37.20 -53.36 -7.39
CA VAL A 181 36.74 -54.28 -6.33
C VAL A 181 36.90 -55.74 -6.78
N VAL A 182 36.49 -56.07 -8.00
CA VAL A 182 36.66 -57.44 -8.54
C VAL A 182 38.13 -57.84 -8.60
N ALA A 183 39.00 -56.97 -9.10
CA ALA A 183 40.44 -57.21 -9.17
C ALA A 183 41.05 -57.42 -7.78
N LYS A 184 40.68 -56.59 -6.80
CA LYS A 184 41.10 -56.74 -5.39
C LYS A 184 40.63 -58.06 -4.79
N ASN A 185 39.38 -58.47 -5.04
CA ASN A 185 38.84 -59.73 -4.53
C ASN A 185 39.53 -60.95 -5.13
N VAL A 186 39.72 -60.96 -6.46
CA VAL A 186 40.43 -62.06 -7.15
C VAL A 186 41.88 -62.15 -6.70
N TRP A 187 42.57 -61.01 -6.57
CA TRP A 187 43.91 -60.99 -6.01
C TRP A 187 43.93 -61.50 -4.56
N GLY A 188 42.95 -61.14 -3.73
CA GLY A 188 42.83 -61.66 -2.37
C GLY A 188 42.80 -63.19 -2.33
N ILE A 189 42.00 -63.82 -3.20
CA ILE A 189 41.92 -65.28 -3.31
C ILE A 189 43.26 -65.90 -3.74
N ILE A 190 43.94 -65.30 -4.72
CA ILE A 190 45.26 -65.77 -5.18
C ILE A 190 46.33 -65.58 -4.10
N ALA A 191 46.31 -64.45 -3.39
CA ALA A 191 47.26 -64.15 -2.33
C ALA A 191 47.10 -65.13 -1.15
N GLU A 192 45.88 -65.58 -0.84
CA GLU A 192 45.61 -66.56 0.22
C GLU A 192 46.20 -67.95 -0.07
N SER A 193 46.37 -68.33 -1.35
CA SER A 193 46.94 -69.64 -1.72
C SER A 193 48.47 -69.66 -1.75
N VAL A 194 49.13 -68.51 -1.71
CA VAL A 194 50.59 -68.37 -1.68
C VAL A 194 51.04 -68.10 -0.24
N GLN A 195 51.82 -69.02 0.34
CA GLN A 195 52.23 -68.94 1.76
C GLN A 195 53.42 -68.00 2.00
N ASP A 196 54.34 -67.91 1.03
CA ASP A 196 55.50 -67.04 1.11
C ASP A 196 55.14 -65.58 0.75
N LYS A 197 55.70 -64.62 1.49
CA LYS A 197 55.38 -63.20 1.36
C LYS A 197 56.16 -62.53 0.23
N GLU A 198 57.38 -62.98 -0.05
CA GLU A 198 58.23 -62.46 -1.13
C GLU A 198 57.71 -62.96 -2.48
N GLU A 199 57.38 -64.25 -2.60
CA GLU A 199 56.78 -64.81 -3.82
C GLU A 199 55.42 -64.17 -4.16
N ARG A 200 54.64 -63.80 -3.14
CA ARG A 200 53.37 -63.07 -3.32
C ARG A 200 53.58 -61.66 -3.88
N ALA A 201 54.63 -60.97 -3.44
CA ALA A 201 54.95 -59.62 -3.93
C ALA A 201 55.46 -59.68 -5.37
N GLU A 202 56.37 -60.60 -5.67
CA GLU A 202 56.88 -60.83 -7.03
C GLU A 202 55.76 -61.23 -8.01
N LEU A 203 54.82 -62.07 -7.58
CA LEU A 203 53.67 -62.45 -8.40
C LEU A 203 52.71 -61.28 -8.67
N ARG A 204 52.57 -60.36 -7.71
CA ARG A 204 51.72 -59.15 -7.86
C ARG A 204 52.30 -58.20 -8.89
N GLU A 205 53.61 -57.98 -8.81
CA GLU A 205 54.38 -57.15 -9.72
C GLU A 205 54.39 -57.77 -11.13
N ALA A 206 54.60 -59.09 -11.23
CA ALA A 206 54.56 -59.82 -12.50
C ALA A 206 53.18 -59.76 -13.19
N LEU A 207 52.09 -59.64 -12.42
CA LEU A 207 50.73 -59.44 -12.93
C LEU A 207 50.39 -57.97 -13.20
N GLY A 208 51.31 -57.03 -12.92
CA GLY A 208 51.13 -55.60 -13.17
C GLY A 208 50.03 -54.98 -12.30
N LEU A 209 49.86 -55.43 -11.06
CA LEU A 209 48.79 -54.99 -10.15
C LEU A 209 49.23 -53.91 -9.15
N ASP A 210 50.42 -53.35 -9.32
CA ASP A 210 51.03 -52.39 -8.38
C ASP A 210 50.79 -50.90 -8.72
N ASP A 211 50.10 -50.60 -9.84
CA ASP A 211 49.64 -49.25 -10.22
C ASP A 211 48.10 -49.13 -10.29
#